data_AF-E9KIS1-F1
#
_entry.id   AF-E9KIS1-F1
#
_cell.length_a   1.000
_cell.length_b   1.000
_cell.length_c   1.000
_cell.angle_alpha   90.00
_cell.angle_beta   90.00
_cell.angle_gamma   90.00
#
_symmetry.space_group_name_H-M   'P 1'
#
loop_
_entity.id
_entity.type
_entity.pdbx_description
1 polymer ?
#
loop_
_entity_poly.entity_id
_entity_poly.type
_entity_poly.pdbx_seq_one_letter_code
_entity_poly.pdbx_strand_id
1 'polypeptide(L)'
;MIHGRHRCGKGRNSRGIITARHRGGGHKRLYRKIDFRRNQKDISGRIVTIEYDPNRNAYICLIHYGDGEKGYILHPRGAIIGDTIVSGTKVPISMGNALPLSAV
;
A
#
# COMPACT_ATOMS: atom_id res chain seq x y z
N MET A 1 0.16 1.76 -11.43
CA MET A 1 -0.10 1.43 -10.01
C MET A 1 -1.49 0.85 -9.75
N ILE A 2 -2.52 1.28 -10.50
CA ILE A 2 -3.89 0.74 -10.40
C ILE A 2 -4.11 -0.32 -11.48
N HIS A 3 -4.70 -1.46 -11.14
CA HIS A 3 -4.89 -2.59 -12.05
C HIS A 3 -6.33 -3.09 -12.04
N GLY A 4 -6.91 -3.32 -13.22
CA GLY A 4 -8.21 -3.99 -13.35
C GLY A 4 -8.11 -5.51 -13.21
N ARG A 5 -6.95 -6.08 -13.51
CA ARG A 5 -6.70 -7.53 -13.45
C ARG A 5 -6.58 -7.98 -12.00
N HIS A 6 -7.58 -8.70 -11.52
CA HIS A 6 -7.60 -9.33 -10.20
C HIS A 6 -8.32 -10.68 -10.29
N ARG A 7 -8.22 -11.51 -9.25
CA ARG A 7 -8.92 -12.81 -9.23
C ARG A 7 -10.44 -12.63 -9.28
N CYS A 8 -11.02 -13.03 -10.40
CA CYS A 8 -12.47 -13.17 -10.62
C CYS A 8 -13.00 -14.46 -9.96
N GLY A 9 -14.31 -14.56 -9.76
CA GLY A 9 -14.92 -15.74 -9.11
C GLY A 9 -14.60 -15.82 -7.61
N LYS A 10 -14.89 -14.74 -6.87
CA LYS A 10 -14.65 -14.68 -5.42
C LYS A 10 -15.37 -15.85 -4.72
N GLY A 11 -14.62 -16.61 -3.91
CA GLY A 11 -15.16 -17.74 -3.14
C GLY A 11 -15.06 -19.11 -3.82
N ARG A 12 -14.65 -19.19 -5.09
CA ARG A 12 -14.50 -20.45 -5.83
C ARG A 12 -13.03 -20.83 -6.08
N ASN A 13 -12.73 -22.12 -6.05
CA ASN A 13 -11.41 -22.67 -6.41
C ASN A 13 -11.29 -23.01 -7.92
N SER A 14 -10.18 -23.62 -8.34
CA SER A 14 -9.95 -24.02 -9.74
C SER A 14 -10.94 -25.06 -10.27
N ARG A 15 -11.55 -25.88 -9.38
CA ARG A 15 -12.62 -26.84 -9.73
C ARG A 15 -14.01 -26.18 -9.83
N GLY A 16 -14.11 -24.87 -9.58
CA GLY A 16 -15.39 -24.14 -9.58
C GLY A 16 -16.22 -24.31 -8.30
N ILE A 17 -15.72 -25.04 -7.31
CA ILE A 17 -16.44 -25.34 -6.06
C ILE A 17 -16.33 -24.14 -5.11
N ILE A 18 -17.41 -23.83 -4.40
CA ILE A 18 -17.42 -22.81 -3.33
C ILE A 18 -16.59 -23.34 -2.17
N THR A 19 -15.39 -22.78 -1.97
CA THR A 19 -14.53 -23.08 -0.83
C THR A 19 -14.60 -22.02 0.25
N ALA A 20 -14.99 -20.79 -0.10
CA ALA A 20 -15.28 -19.73 0.86
C ALA A 20 -16.72 -19.21 0.66
N ARG A 21 -17.56 -19.44 1.68
CA ARG A 21 -18.97 -19.03 1.73
C ARG A 21 -19.12 -17.51 1.89
N HIS A 22 -20.32 -17.00 1.60
CA HIS A 22 -20.68 -15.58 1.72
C HIS A 22 -19.79 -14.62 0.91
N ARG A 23 -19.34 -15.05 -0.28
CA ARG A 23 -18.54 -14.23 -1.20
C ARG A 23 -19.23 -14.18 -2.58
N GLY A 24 -19.42 -12.98 -3.12
CA GLY A 24 -20.06 -12.74 -4.43
C GLY A 24 -20.90 -11.46 -4.43
N GLY A 25 -21.30 -10.96 -5.61
CA GLY A 25 -22.31 -9.89 -5.76
C GLY A 25 -21.91 -8.45 -5.42
N GLY A 26 -20.66 -8.18 -4.99
CA GLY A 26 -20.22 -6.81 -4.66
C GLY A 26 -19.86 -5.96 -5.88
N HIS A 27 -19.85 -4.63 -5.69
CA HIS A 27 -19.40 -3.66 -6.71
C HIS A 27 -17.97 -3.95 -7.21
N LYS A 28 -17.71 -3.71 -8.50
CA LYS A 28 -16.41 -3.91 -9.14
C LYS A 28 -15.34 -3.00 -8.50
N ARG A 29 -14.14 -3.54 -8.26
CA ARG A 29 -13.04 -2.81 -7.61
C ARG A 29 -11.77 -2.92 -8.46
N LEU A 30 -11.01 -1.82 -8.53
CA LEU A 30 -9.67 -1.80 -9.09
C LEU A 30 -8.65 -2.06 -7.98
N TYR A 31 -7.58 -2.79 -8.29
CA TYR A 31 -6.51 -3.13 -7.34
C TYR A 31 -5.43 -2.04 -7.32
N ARG A 32 -5.11 -1.49 -6.14
CA ARG A 32 -3.92 -0.63 -5.96
C ARG A 32 -2.72 -1.47 -5.54
N LYS A 33 -1.64 -1.39 -6.33
CA LYS A 33 -0.34 -1.98 -6.00
C LYS A 33 0.34 -1.14 -4.92
N ILE A 34 0.33 -1.64 -3.68
CA ILE A 34 1.09 -1.07 -2.56
C ILE A 34 2.52 -1.63 -2.59
N ASP A 35 3.48 -0.79 -2.26
CA ASP A 35 4.81 -1.24 -1.85
C ASP A 35 4.85 -1.58 -0.34
N PHE A 36 4.77 -2.87 -0.04
CA PHE A 36 4.97 -3.39 1.32
C PHE A 36 6.44 -3.64 1.67
N ARG A 37 7.32 -3.72 0.66
CA ARG A 37 8.74 -4.06 0.88
C ARG A 37 9.57 -2.84 1.21
N ARG A 38 9.09 -1.62 0.89
CA ARG A 38 9.82 -0.36 1.11
C ARG A 38 11.19 -0.39 0.43
N ASN A 39 11.17 -0.74 -0.86
CA ASN A 39 12.37 -1.04 -1.64
C ASN A 39 13.23 0.19 -1.92
N GLN A 40 12.62 1.38 -2.03
CA GLN A 40 13.29 2.66 -2.24
C GLN A 40 14.01 3.07 -0.96
N LYS A 41 15.21 2.50 -0.77
CA LYS A 41 16.07 2.77 0.39
C LYS A 41 16.88 4.04 0.19
N ASP A 42 17.09 4.76 1.27
CA ASP A 42 17.88 5.99 1.38
C ASP A 42 17.41 7.12 0.43
N ILE A 43 16.20 7.00 -0.11
CA ILE A 43 15.53 8.00 -0.94
C ILE A 43 14.35 8.56 -0.16
N SER A 44 14.27 9.89 -0.10
CA SER A 44 13.15 10.57 0.53
C SER A 44 11.94 10.62 -0.40
N GLY A 45 10.76 10.34 0.16
CA GLY A 45 9.49 10.41 -0.54
C GLY A 45 8.49 11.29 0.21
N ARG A 46 7.83 12.19 -0.52
CA ARG A 46 6.83 13.10 0.05
C ARG A 46 5.41 12.55 -0.14
N ILE A 47 4.58 12.65 0.90
CA ILE A 47 3.15 12.33 0.82
C ILE A 47 2.44 13.41 0.01
N VAL A 48 1.80 13.02 -1.08
CA VAL A 48 1.06 13.94 -1.97
C VAL A 48 -0.43 13.84 -1.76
N THR A 49 -0.97 12.64 -1.65
CA THR A 49 -2.40 12.40 -1.46
C THR A 49 -2.66 11.30 -0.44
N ILE A 50 -3.84 11.37 0.20
CA ILE A 50 -4.38 10.31 1.04
C ILE A 50 -5.68 9.85 0.36
N GLU A 51 -5.75 8.58 -0.01
CA GLU A 51 -6.82 8.03 -0.85
C GLU A 51 -7.51 6.85 -0.18
N TYR A 52 -8.80 6.69 -0.50
CA TYR A 52 -9.55 5.49 -0.14
C TYR A 52 -9.18 4.29 -1.02
N ASP A 53 -8.95 3.12 -0.41
CA ASP A 53 -8.83 1.86 -1.14
C ASP A 53 -9.96 0.85 -0.82
N PRO A 54 -10.90 0.58 -1.74
CA PRO A 54 -11.92 -0.46 -1.60
C PRO A 54 -11.40 -1.90 -1.42
N ASN A 55 -10.10 -2.20 -1.53
CA ASN A 55 -9.60 -3.56 -1.29
C ASN A 55 -9.13 -3.79 0.15
N ARG A 56 -9.16 -2.78 1.02
CA ARG A 56 -8.77 -2.87 2.43
C ARG A 56 -9.53 -1.86 3.28
N ASN A 57 -9.34 -1.89 4.59
CA ASN A 57 -9.95 -0.92 5.51
C ASN A 57 -9.12 0.38 5.60
N ALA A 58 -7.79 0.24 5.71
CA ALA A 58 -6.89 1.39 5.85
C ALA A 58 -6.83 2.26 4.58
N TYR A 59 -6.71 3.58 4.79
CA TYR A 59 -6.35 4.53 3.73
C TYR A 59 -4.93 4.28 3.23
N ILE A 60 -4.65 4.79 2.02
CA ILE A 60 -3.32 4.72 1.40
C ILE A 60 -2.78 6.10 1.12
N CYS A 61 -1.46 6.26 1.19
CA CYS A 61 -0.77 7.48 0.81
C CYS A 61 -0.08 7.28 -0.53
N LEU A 62 -0.25 8.25 -1.45
CA LEU A 62 0.59 8.36 -2.64
C LEU A 62 1.88 9.09 -2.27
N ILE A 63 3.01 8.43 -2.56
CA ILE A 63 4.35 8.96 -2.33
C ILE A 63 4.97 9.33 -3.66
N HIS A 64 5.58 10.51 -3.72
CA HIS A 64 6.50 10.90 -4.79
C HIS A 64 7.92 10.88 -4.24
N TYR A 65 8.77 10.03 -4.80
CA TYR A 65 10.18 9.93 -4.44
C TYR A 65 11.02 10.93 -5.25
N GLY A 66 12.20 11.27 -4.73
CA GLY A 66 13.12 12.20 -5.39
C GLY A 66 13.64 11.74 -6.76
N ASP A 67 13.63 10.44 -7.02
CA ASP A 67 13.99 9.83 -8.31
C ASP A 67 12.85 9.91 -9.36
N GLY A 68 11.70 10.46 -8.99
CA GLY A 68 10.51 10.55 -9.84
C GLY A 68 9.60 9.32 -9.78
N GLU A 69 9.99 8.27 -9.06
CA GLU A 69 9.11 7.13 -8.84
C GLU A 69 7.93 7.49 -7.94
N LYS A 70 6.83 6.76 -8.15
CA LYS A 70 5.61 6.91 -7.36
C LYS A 70 5.21 5.58 -6.77
N GLY A 71 4.83 5.60 -5.50
CA GLY A 71 4.44 4.40 -4.78
C GLY A 71 3.23 4.65 -3.89
N TYR A 72 2.45 3.59 -3.65
CA TYR A 72 1.43 3.61 -2.60
C TYR A 72 1.96 2.90 -1.36
N ILE A 73 1.70 3.51 -0.21
CA ILE A 73 1.98 2.93 1.10
C ILE A 73 0.69 2.95 1.94
N LEU A 74 0.67 2.20 3.05
CA LEU A 74 -0.40 2.34 4.02
C LEU A 74 -0.28 3.69 4.73
N HIS A 75 -1.43 4.34 4.98
CA HIS A 75 -1.48 5.59 5.71
C HIS A 75 -1.18 5.35 7.21
N PRO A 76 -0.05 5.88 7.73
CA PRO A 76 0.23 5.84 9.15
C PRO A 76 -0.66 6.85 9.89
N ARG A 77 -1.04 6.52 11.12
CA ARG A 77 -1.81 7.44 11.96
C ARG A 77 -1.02 8.73 12.18
N GLY A 78 -1.66 9.88 11.96
CA GLY A 78 -1.06 11.19 12.20
C GLY A 78 -0.18 11.72 11.08
N ALA A 79 0.04 10.95 10.00
CA ALA A 79 0.70 11.48 8.81
C ALA A 79 -0.19 12.49 8.09
N ILE A 80 0.39 13.57 7.62
CA ILE A 80 -0.32 14.62 6.88
C ILE A 80 0.24 14.76 5.46
N ILE A 81 -0.53 15.40 4.58
CA ILE A 81 -0.04 15.71 3.23
C ILE A 81 1.17 16.63 3.35
N GLY A 82 2.25 16.25 2.68
CA GLY A 82 3.50 16.98 2.68
C GLY A 82 4.60 16.38 3.56
N ASP A 83 4.27 15.43 4.44
CA ASP A 83 5.27 14.72 5.25
C ASP A 83 6.25 13.93 4.39
N THR A 84 7.47 13.78 4.89
CA THR A 84 8.55 13.03 4.24
C THR A 84 8.74 11.68 4.92
N ILE A 85 8.85 10.64 4.09
CA ILE A 85 9.06 9.26 4.52
C ILE A 85 10.34 8.74 3.89
N VAL A 86 11.13 8.01 4.67
CA VAL A 86 12.38 7.39 4.24
C VAL A 86 12.43 5.94 4.70
N SER A 87 12.94 5.07 3.85
CA SER A 87 13.27 3.68 4.19
C SER A 87 14.79 3.55 4.25
N GLY A 88 15.36 2.88 5.26
CA GLY A 88 16.82 2.74 5.34
C GLY A 88 17.30 2.16 6.67
N THR A 89 18.59 1.91 6.78
CA THR A 89 19.19 1.34 7.99
C THR A 89 19.53 2.39 9.05
N LYS A 90 19.84 3.63 8.61
CA LYS A 90 20.24 4.75 9.47
C LYS A 90 19.27 5.92 9.37
N VAL A 91 17.97 5.62 9.44
CA VAL A 91 16.89 6.61 9.32
C VAL A 91 16.39 6.98 10.73
N PRO A 92 15.93 8.21 11.00
CA PRO A 92 15.31 8.53 12.28
C PRO A 92 14.06 7.68 12.54
N ILE A 93 13.89 7.24 13.79
CA ILE A 93 12.68 6.56 14.26
C ILE A 93 11.57 7.60 14.33
N SER A 94 10.81 7.70 13.24
CA SER A 94 9.68 8.60 13.12
C SER A 94 8.55 7.94 12.35
N MET A 95 7.34 8.47 12.47
CA MET A 95 6.16 7.86 11.86
C MET A 95 6.28 7.78 10.34
N GLY A 96 5.96 6.62 9.78
CA GLY A 96 6.01 6.37 8.34
C GLY A 96 7.35 5.82 7.83
N ASN A 97 8.45 6.08 8.53
CA ASN A 97 9.76 5.55 8.17
C ASN A 97 9.84 4.03 8.37
N ALA A 98 10.68 3.39 7.57
CA ALA A 98 10.88 1.95 7.61
C ALA A 98 12.36 1.61 7.84
N LEU A 99 12.61 0.81 8.88
CA LEU A 99 13.94 0.37 9.28
C LEU A 99 13.95 -1.12 9.62
N PRO A 100 15.10 -1.80 9.57
CA PRO A 100 15.24 -3.14 10.15
C PRO A 100 14.91 -3.14 11.65
N LEU A 101 14.28 -4.20 12.14
CA LEU A 101 13.93 -4.34 13.57
C LEU A 101 15.15 -4.29 14.50
N SER A 102 16.35 -4.62 14.01
CA SER A 102 17.60 -4.53 14.77
C SER A 102 18.06 -3.09 15.05
N ALA A 103 17.49 -2.11 14.35
CA ALA A 103 17.87 -0.70 14.41
C ALA A 103 16.75 0.18 14.99
N VAL A 104 15.68 -0.44 15.52
CA VAL A 104 14.56 0.22 16.22
C VAL A 104 14.83 0.19 17.71
#